data_AF-A0ABD2C1U5-F1
#
_entry.id   AF-A0ABD2C1U5-F1
#
_cell.length_a   1.000
_cell.length_b   1.000
_cell.length_c   1.000
_cell.angle_alpha   90.00
_cell.angle_beta   90.00
_cell.angle_gamma   90.00
#
_symmetry.space_group_name_H-M   'P 1'
#
loop_
_entity.id
_entity.type
_entity.pdbx_description
1 polymer ?
#
loop_
_entity_poly.entity_id
_entity_poly.type
_entity_poly.pdbx_seq_one_letter_code
_entity_poly.pdbx_strand_id
1 'polypeptide(L)'
;MSDEVQKNRQRIWRPKYGHGDDGVAVVAAVVDVSVVMRFQWSSSGAHRELCNLKGRSDDECQNYLRVFGRQGPNKFLVCGTNAYKPLCRQFTIKVSPR
;
A
#
# COMPACT_ATOMS: atom_id res chain seq x y z
N MET A 1 4.23 -27.99 -19.76
CA MET A 1 3.26 -27.98 -18.65
C MET A 1 3.99 -27.45 -17.43
N SER A 2 3.73 -26.29 -16.85
CA SER A 2 2.66 -25.29 -16.93
C SER A 2 3.17 -24.16 -16.01
N ASP A 3 3.09 -22.86 -16.24
CA ASP A 3 2.50 -22.02 -17.26
C ASP A 3 3.29 -20.71 -17.28
N GLU A 4 3.44 -20.14 -18.47
CA GLU A 4 3.79 -18.74 -18.69
C GLU A 4 2.72 -17.83 -18.06
N VAL A 5 2.90 -17.42 -16.81
CA VAL A 5 2.28 -16.19 -16.30
C VAL A 5 3.29 -15.06 -16.44
N GLN A 6 3.69 -14.81 -17.68
CA GLN A 6 4.28 -13.55 -18.05
C GLN A 6 3.16 -12.52 -18.19
N LYS A 7 3.43 -11.27 -17.78
CA LYS A 7 2.73 -10.03 -18.22
C LYS A 7 1.70 -9.43 -17.25
N ASN A 8 2.20 -8.84 -16.16
CA ASN A 8 1.88 -7.42 -15.92
C ASN A 8 3.00 -6.74 -15.11
N ARG A 9 3.93 -6.10 -15.82
CA ARG A 9 4.94 -5.21 -15.23
C ARG A 9 4.24 -3.97 -14.64
N GLN A 10 3.65 -4.10 -13.46
CA GLN A 10 3.45 -2.95 -12.58
C GLN A 10 4.71 -2.86 -11.71
N ARG A 11 5.68 -2.04 -12.15
CA ARG A 11 6.83 -1.65 -11.32
C ARG A 11 6.32 -0.77 -10.18
N ILE A 12 5.69 -1.39 -9.19
CA ILE A 12 5.37 -0.75 -7.93
C ILE A 12 6.70 -0.71 -7.19
N TRP A 13 7.26 0.50 -7.05
CA TRP A 13 8.47 0.73 -6.30
C TRP A 13 8.36 0.06 -4.93
N ARG A 14 9.41 -0.67 -4.52
CA ARG A 14 9.57 -1.05 -3.10
C ARG A 14 9.37 0.22 -2.28
N PRO A 15 8.44 0.28 -1.30
CA PRO A 15 8.30 1.46 -0.47
C PRO A 15 9.66 1.70 0.19
N LYS A 16 10.29 2.84 -0.11
CA LYS A 16 11.48 3.29 0.60
C LYS A 16 10.97 3.77 1.95
N TYR A 17 11.11 2.93 2.98
CA TYR A 17 10.92 3.34 4.36
C TYR A 17 12.14 4.17 4.75
N GLY A 18 12.04 5.48 4.61
CA GLY A 18 13.04 6.42 5.11
C GLY A 18 12.92 6.50 6.63
N HIS A 19 14.06 6.44 7.32
CA HIS A 19 14.16 6.70 8.75
C HIS A 19 13.77 8.18 9.01
N GLY A 20 12.47 8.45 9.17
CA GLY A 20 11.94 9.82 9.32
C GLY A 20 10.51 10.04 8.80
N ASP A 21 9.91 9.09 8.08
CA ASP A 21 8.48 9.12 7.76
C ASP A 21 7.72 8.22 8.75
N ASP A 22 6.66 8.71 9.39
CA ASP A 22 5.87 8.06 10.46
C ASP A 22 5.17 6.73 10.07
N GLY A 23 5.89 5.75 9.53
CA GLY A 23 5.34 4.47 9.08
C GLY A 23 4.35 4.59 7.93
N VAL A 24 4.53 5.61 7.10
CA VAL A 24 3.58 5.96 6.04
C VAL A 24 3.79 5.05 4.83
N ALA A 25 2.86 4.14 4.63
CA ALA A 25 2.67 3.46 3.37
C ALA A 25 2.20 4.44 2.28
N VAL A 26 3.00 4.61 1.21
CA VAL A 26 2.65 5.42 0.04
C VAL A 26 2.32 4.54 -1.16
N VAL A 27 1.10 4.63 -1.68
CA VAL A 27 0.79 4.16 -3.05
C VAL A 27 0.96 5.34 -4.00
N ALA A 28 1.80 5.16 -5.02
CA ALA A 28 1.96 6.11 -6.12
C ALA A 28 1.52 5.45 -7.43
N ALA A 29 0.57 6.07 -8.14
CA ALA A 29 0.30 5.74 -9.54
C ALA A 29 1.13 6.67 -10.42
N VAL A 30 1.90 6.13 -11.36
CA VAL A 30 2.77 6.89 -12.26
C VAL A 30 2.31 6.68 -13.71
N VAL A 31 2.05 7.79 -14.42
CA VAL A 31 1.75 7.82 -15.86
C VAL A 31 2.74 8.78 -16.51
N ASP A 32 3.49 8.32 -17.51
CA ASP A 32 4.49 9.11 -18.25
C ASP A 32 5.39 9.95 -17.32
N VAL A 33 6.00 9.28 -16.33
CA VAL A 33 6.93 9.87 -15.34
C VAL A 33 6.27 10.82 -14.32
N SER A 34 4.98 11.11 -14.44
CA SER A 34 4.23 11.95 -13.49
C SER A 34 3.50 11.10 -12.44
N VAL A 35 3.64 11.45 -11.16
CA VAL A 35 2.82 10.86 -10.08
C VAL A 35 1.43 11.48 -10.15
N VAL A 36 0.43 10.68 -10.50
CA VAL A 36 -0.96 11.15 -10.65
C VAL A 36 -1.80 10.96 -9.38
N MET A 37 -1.32 10.15 -8.42
CA MET A 37 -2.00 9.92 -7.14
C MET A 37 -0.97 9.50 -6.10
N ARG A 38 -1.00 10.15 -4.92
CA ARG A 38 -0.26 9.75 -3.73
C ARG A 38 -1.24 9.47 -2.61
N PHE A 39 -1.20 8.28 -2.04
CA PHE A 39 -2.08 7.89 -0.95
C PHE A 39 -1.26 7.43 0.25
N GLN A 40 -1.44 8.11 1.38
CA GLN A 40 -0.80 7.81 2.67
C GLN A 40 -1.77 7.01 3.55
N TRP A 41 -1.30 5.87 4.06
CA TRP A 41 -2.14 4.98 4.85
C TRP A 41 -1.45 4.43 6.09
N SER A 42 -1.55 5.15 7.20
CA SER A 42 -1.06 4.73 8.50
C SER A 42 -2.08 3.86 9.26
N SER A 43 -1.59 3.13 10.26
CA SER A 43 -2.44 2.53 11.29
C SER A 43 -3.00 3.60 12.22
N SER A 44 -4.19 3.36 12.77
CA SER A 44 -4.76 4.22 13.80
C SER A 44 -3.92 4.17 15.08
N GLY A 45 -3.98 5.25 15.89
CA GLY A 45 -3.34 5.29 17.21
C GLY A 45 -3.68 4.07 18.06
N ALA A 46 -4.98 3.74 18.18
CA ALA A 46 -5.45 2.59 18.94
C ALA A 46 -4.92 1.23 18.44
N HIS A 47 -4.76 1.04 17.12
CA HIS A 47 -4.18 -0.20 16.60
C HIS A 47 -2.69 -0.30 16.87
N ARG A 48 -1.95 0.81 16.76
CA ARG A 48 -0.52 0.87 17.10
C ARG A 48 -0.29 0.62 18.57
N GLU A 49 -1.06 1.27 19.43
CA GLU A 49 -1.01 1.07 20.89
C GLU A 49 -1.29 -0.39 21.26
N LEU A 50 -2.36 -0.98 20.72
CA LEU A 50 -2.67 -2.38 20.98
C LEU A 50 -1.58 -3.34 20.47
N CYS A 51 -0.92 -3.00 19.37
CA CYS A 51 0.21 -3.77 18.83
C CYS A 51 1.45 -3.66 19.73
N ASN A 52 1.77 -2.46 20.20
CA ASN A 52 2.86 -2.21 21.15
C ASN A 52 2.61 -2.91 22.50
N LEU A 53 1.38 -2.88 23.01
CA LEU A 53 0.98 -3.61 24.23
C LEU A 53 1.16 -5.13 24.09
N LYS A 54 1.21 -5.67 22.87
CA LYS A 54 1.53 -7.08 22.59
C LYS A 54 3.03 -7.34 22.46
N GLY A 55 3.89 -6.38 22.81
CA GLY A 55 5.34 -6.51 22.82
C GLY A 55 6.01 -6.35 21.45
N ARG A 56 5.34 -5.70 20.49
CA ARG A 56 5.93 -5.35 19.19
C ARG A 56 6.59 -3.98 19.25
N SER A 57 7.58 -3.77 18.39
CA SER A 57 8.23 -2.47 18.23
C SER A 57 7.36 -1.46 17.48
N ASP A 58 7.64 -0.18 17.67
CA ASP A 58 6.93 0.90 16.95
C ASP A 58 7.03 0.76 15.43
N ASP A 59 8.16 0.24 14.91
CA ASP A 59 8.32 -0.07 13.48
C ASP A 59 7.38 -1.22 13.08
N GLU A 60 7.41 -2.36 13.76
CA GLU A 60 6.51 -3.49 13.49
C GLU A 60 5.01 -3.11 13.53
N CYS A 61 4.66 -2.11 14.33
CA CYS A 61 3.29 -1.63 14.49
C CYS A 61 2.84 -0.61 13.43
N GLN A 62 3.61 -0.37 12.38
CA GLN A 62 3.17 0.43 11.24
C GLN A 62 2.27 -0.36 10.27
N ASN A 63 1.72 0.36 9.29
CA ASN A 63 0.96 -0.25 8.20
C ASN A 63 1.83 -0.44 6.96
N TYR A 64 2.30 -1.66 6.73
CA TYR A 64 3.11 -2.00 5.55
C TYR A 64 2.21 -2.56 4.45
N LEU A 65 2.20 -1.93 3.27
CA LEU A 65 1.45 -2.47 2.12
C LEU A 65 2.15 -3.71 1.59
N ARG A 66 1.39 -4.78 1.42
CA ARG A 66 1.91 -6.08 0.96
C ARG A 66 1.18 -6.59 -0.27
N VAL A 67 -0.05 -6.13 -0.48
CA VAL A 67 -0.88 -6.55 -1.61
C VAL A 67 -1.33 -5.31 -2.36
N PHE A 68 -1.14 -5.32 -3.68
CA PHE A 68 -1.73 -4.38 -4.61
C PHE A 68 -2.24 -5.17 -5.79
N GLY A 69 -3.50 -4.98 -6.16
CA GLY A 69 -4.13 -5.69 -7.26
C GLY A 69 -5.13 -4.83 -7.99
N ARG A 70 -5.13 -4.91 -9.32
CA ARG A 70 -6.17 -4.30 -10.16
C ARG A 70 -7.39 -5.23 -10.16
N GLN A 71 -8.56 -4.71 -9.78
CA GLN A 71 -9.84 -5.43 -9.78
C GLN A 71 -10.74 -5.05 -10.97
N GLY A 72 -10.38 -4.02 -11.73
CA GLY A 72 -11.12 -3.59 -12.93
C GLY A 72 -10.42 -2.44 -13.64
N PRO A 73 -11.03 -1.84 -14.68
CA PRO A 73 -10.42 -0.81 -15.51
C PRO A 73 -9.73 0.30 -14.70
N ASN A 74 -10.41 0.76 -13.66
CA ASN A 74 -9.99 1.83 -12.76
C ASN A 74 -10.10 1.46 -11.27
N LYS A 75 -10.35 0.19 -10.95
CA LYS A 75 -10.56 -0.28 -9.56
C LYS A 75 -9.33 -1.02 -9.08
N PHE A 76 -8.84 -0.67 -7.90
CA PHE A 76 -7.65 -1.25 -7.30
C PHE A 76 -7.93 -1.65 -5.85
N LEU A 77 -7.38 -2.78 -5.44
CA LEU A 77 -7.34 -3.24 -4.06
C LEU A 77 -5.92 -3.04 -3.53
N VAL A 78 -5.82 -2.50 -2.33
CA VAL A 78 -4.57 -2.38 -1.59
C VAL A 78 -4.78 -2.97 -0.21
N CYS A 79 -3.89 -3.85 0.23
CA CYS A 79 -3.90 -4.36 1.60
C CYS A 79 -2.56 -4.13 2.30
N GLY A 80 -2.64 -3.84 3.59
CA GLY A 80 -1.49 -3.66 4.46
C GLY A 80 -1.62 -4.39 5.79
N THR A 81 -0.50 -4.51 6.50
CA THR A 81 -0.40 -5.21 7.79
C THR A 81 -1.21 -4.54 8.90
N ASN A 82 -1.38 -3.22 8.81
CA ASN A 82 -2.08 -2.35 9.76
C ASN A 82 -1.87 -2.75 11.23
N ALA A 83 -0.62 -2.65 11.72
CA ALA A 83 -0.26 -2.97 13.11
C ALA A 83 -0.69 -4.39 13.54
N TYR A 84 -0.31 -5.41 12.76
CA TYR A 84 -0.73 -6.80 12.96
C TYR A 84 -2.26 -7.03 12.94
N LYS A 85 -3.03 -6.09 12.38
CA LYS A 85 -4.47 -6.22 12.13
C LYS A 85 -4.74 -5.93 10.65
N PRO A 86 -4.50 -6.90 9.74
CA PRO A 86 -4.53 -6.67 8.31
C PRO A 86 -5.83 -6.01 7.83
N LEU A 87 -5.69 -5.05 6.93
CA LEU A 87 -6.83 -4.32 6.36
C LEU A 87 -6.62 -4.14 4.86
N CYS A 88 -7.72 -4.13 4.12
CA CYS A 88 -7.75 -3.83 2.69
C CYS A 88 -8.63 -2.61 2.40
N ARG A 89 -8.27 -1.82 1.39
CA ARG A 89 -9.07 -0.70 0.86
C ARG A 89 -9.16 -0.80 -0.65
N GLN A 90 -10.34 -0.49 -1.19
CA GLN A 90 -10.56 -0.36 -2.62
C GLN A 90 -10.52 1.10 -3.02
N PHE A 91 -9.85 1.40 -4.14
CA PHE A 91 -9.74 2.73 -4.71
C PHE A 91 -10.22 2.69 -6.15
N THR A 92 -10.98 3.72 -6.54
CA THR A 92 -11.31 3.97 -7.94
C THR A 92 -10.57 5.20 -8.41
N ILE A 93 -9.68 5.04 -9.39
CA ILE A 93 -8.95 6.16 -10.00
C ILE A 93 -9.81 6.73 -11.11
N LYS A 94 -10.33 7.95 -10.95
CA LYS A 94 -10.99 8.67 -12.04
C LYS A 94 -9.90 9.26 -12.93
N VAL A 95 -9.62 8.62 -14.06
CA VAL A 95 -8.79 9.23 -15.10
C VAL A 95 -9.70 10.18 -15.87
N SER A 96 -9.53 11.49 -15.69
CA SER A 96 -10.15 12.49 -16.57
C SER A 96 -9.46 12.41 -17.94
N PRO A 97 -10.18 12.20 -19.05
CA PRO A 97 -9.62 12.40 -20.37
C PRO A 97 -9.17 13.86 -20.47
N ARG A 98 -7.93 14.09 -20.90
CA ARG A 98 -7.52 15.40 -21.39
C ARG A 98 -8.03 15.58 -22.81
#